data_AF-A0A090T510-F1
#
_entry.id   AF-A0A090T510-F1
#
_cell.length_a   1.000
_cell.length_b   1.000
_cell.length_c   1.000
_cell.angle_alpha   90.00
_cell.angle_beta   90.00
_cell.angle_gamma   90.00
#
_symmetry.space_group_name_H-M   'P 1'
#
loop_
_entity.id
_entity.type
_entity.pdbx_description
1 polymer ?
#
loop_
_entity_poly.entity_id
_entity_poly.type
_entity_poly.pdbx_seq_one_letter_code
_entity_poly.pdbx_strand_id
1 'polypeptide(L)' 'MSNRLEQQLNLLMELDRLKSVLRRTRIRSAESRFENSAEHSWHVA' A
#
# COMPACT_ATOMS: atom_id res chain seq x y z
N MET A 1 25.68 10.75 4.72
CA MET A 1 24.96 10.33 3.50
C MET A 1 24.24 8.99 3.70
N SER A 2 24.88 7.99 4.31
CA SER A 2 24.33 6.63 4.50
C SER A 2 23.02 6.57 5.31
N ASN A 3 22.92 7.34 6.39
CA ASN A 3 21.74 7.30 7.29
C ASN A 3 20.44 7.80 6.60
N ARG A 4 20.52 8.85 5.78
CA ARG A 4 19.34 9.37 5.06
C ARG A 4 18.77 8.33 4.09
N LEU A 5 19.63 7.69 3.30
CA LEU A 5 19.19 6.69 2.33
C LEU A 5 18.58 5.46 3.03
N GLU A 6 19.20 5.01 4.11
CA GLU A 6 18.68 3.91 4.94
C GLU A 6 17.28 4.22 5.49
N GLN A 7 17.06 5.42 6.03
CA GLN A 7 15.74 5.86 6.49
C GLN A 7 14.68 5.86 5.38
N GLN A 8 15.06 6.31 4.17
CA GLN A 8 14.15 6.32 3.03
C GLN A 8 13.77 4.90 2.59
N LEU A 9 14.73 3.98 2.56
CA LEU A 9 14.47 2.58 2.24
C LEU A 9 13.59 1.92 3.30
N ASN A 10 13.83 2.20 4.58
CA ASN A 10 12.98 1.74 5.67
C ASN A 10 11.54 2.27 5.55
N LEU A 11 11.37 3.53 5.18
CA LEU A 11 10.06 4.10 4.91
C LEU A 11 9.36 3.38 3.75
N LEU A 12 10.07 3.12 2.64
CA LEU A 12 9.50 2.41 1.50
C LEU A 12 9.06 0.99 1.87
N MET A 13 9.85 0.28 2.67
CA MET A 13 9.48 -1.05 3.17
C MET A 13 8.25 -1.01 4.08
N GLU A 14 8.13 0.01 4.93
CA GLU A 14 6.94 0.17 5.78
C GLU A 14 5.69 0.47 4.95
N LEU A 15 5.80 1.36 3.95
CA LEU A 15 4.71 1.70 3.05
C LEU A 15 4.25 0.49 2.21
N ASP A 16 5.18 -0.39 1.80
CA ASP A 16 4.84 -1.59 1.05
C ASP A 16 3.86 -2.50 1.81
N ARG A 17 3.92 -2.51 3.15
CA ARG A 17 2.99 -3.28 3.99
C ARG A 17 1.53 -2.85 3.82
N LEU A 18 1.24 -1.65 3.32
CA LEU A 18 -0.13 -1.23 3.02
C LEU A 18 -0.81 -2.14 1.98
N LYS A 19 -0.05 -2.87 1.15
CA LYS A 19 -0.58 -3.85 0.19
C LYS A 19 -1.20 -5.07 0.85
N SER A 20 -0.87 -5.37 2.11
CA SER A 20 -1.45 -6.50 2.86
C SER A 20 -2.65 -6.11 3.72
N VAL A 21 -2.87 -4.81 3.95
CA VAL A 21 -4.01 -4.32 4.74
C VAL A 21 -5.26 -4.26 3.87
N LEU A 22 -6.09 -5.30 3.97
CA LEU A 22 -7.35 -5.41 3.24
C LEU A 22 -8.43 -4.51 3.86
N ARG A 23 -9.21 -3.88 2.99
CA ARG A 23 -10.36 -3.04 3.32
C ARG A 23 -11.65 -3.83 3.06
N ARG A 24 -12.77 -3.34 3.60
CA ARG A 24 -14.09 -3.95 3.36
C ARG A 24 -14.58 -3.73 1.91
N THR A 25 -14.10 -2.67 1.25
CA THR A 25 -14.40 -2.37 -0.15
C THR A 25 -13.97 -3.51 -1.06
N ARG A 26 -14.82 -3.85 -2.04
CA ARG A 26 -14.50 -4.84 -3.08
C ARG A 26 -14.12 -4.15 -4.38
N ILE A 27 -13.24 -4.79 -5.14
CA ILE A 27 -12.81 -4.29 -6.44
C ILE A 27 -13.81 -4.74 -7.50
N ARG A 28 -14.40 -3.78 -8.23
CA ARG A 28 -15.45 -4.06 -9.20
C ARG A 28 -14.99 -4.93 -10.38
N SER A 29 -13.73 -4.79 -10.80
CA SER A 29 -13.14 -5.51 -11.92
C SER A 29 -12.48 -6.84 -11.55
N ALA A 30 -12.38 -7.16 -10.26
CA ALA A 30 -11.71 -8.37 -9.77
C ALA A 30 -12.67 -9.17 -8.89
N GLU A 31 -13.02 -10.37 -9.34
CA GLU A 31 -14.03 -11.18 -8.68
C GLU A 31 -13.64 -11.52 -7.24
N SER A 32 -14.55 -11.19 -6.31
CA SER A 32 -14.45 -11.50 -4.87
C SER A 32 -13.18 -10.99 -4.17
N ARG A 33 -12.44 -10.04 -4.75
CA ARG A 33 -11.23 -9.47 -4.15
C ARG A 33 -11.55 -8.23 -3.33
N PHE A 34 -11.01 -8.21 -2.11
CA PHE A 34 -11.01 -7.01 -1.27
C PHE A 34 -9.90 -6.05 -1.72
N GLU A 35 -10.21 -4.75 -1.71
CA GLU A 35 -9.27 -3.66 -1.98
C GLU A 35 -8.23 -3.60 -0.86
N ASN A 36 -6.95 -3.43 -1.19
CA ASN A 36 -5.92 -3.13 -0.18
C ASN A 36 -5.74 -1.62 0.02
N SER A 37 -5.10 -1.24 1.13
CA SER A 37 -4.97 0.17 1.50
C SER A 37 -4.03 0.97 0.58
N ALA A 38 -3.08 0.31 -0.09
CA ALA A 38 -2.25 0.95 -1.10
C ALA A 38 -3.05 1.28 -2.38
N GLU A 39 -3.87 0.35 -2.88
CA GLU A 39 -4.78 0.54 -4.02
C GLU A 39 -5.79 1.65 -3.75
N HIS A 40 -6.35 1.68 -2.55
CA HIS A 40 -7.28 2.72 -2.14
C HIS A 40 -6.64 4.11 -2.16
N SER A 41 -5.43 4.23 -1.62
CA SER A 41 -4.71 5.50 -1.59
C SER A 41 -4.37 5.98 -3.00
N TRP A 42 -4.02 5.07 -3.91
CA TRP A 42 -3.82 5.38 -5.33
C TRP A 42 -5.09 5.89 -6.01
N HIS A 43 -6.25 5.35 -5.66
CA HIS A 43 -7.53 5.78 -6.25
C HIS A 43 -8.01 7.14 -5.71
N VAL A 44 -7.62 7.51 -4.49
CA VAL A 44 -8.04 8.77 -3.83
C VAL A 44 -7.12 9.95 -4.18
N ALA A 45 -5.83 9.69 -4.41
CA ALA A 45 -4.82 10.71 -4.75
C ALA A 45 -5.05 11.32 -6.16
#